data_AF-A0A645CGN6-F1
#
_entry.id   AF-A0A645CGN6-F1
#
_cell.length_a   1.000
_cell.length_b   1.000
_cell.length_c   1.000
_cell.angle_alpha   90.00
_cell.angle_beta   90.00
_cell.angle_gamma   90.00
#
_symmetry.space_group_name_H-M   'P 1'
#
loop_
_entity.id
_entity.type
_entity.pdbx_description
1 polymer ?
#
loop_
_entity_poly.entity_id
_entity_poly.type
_entity_poly.pdbx_seq_one_letter_code
_entity_poly.pdbx_strand_id
1 'polypeptide(L)'
;MMDISFSGHIQTGETSLEAAIREGKEELGIDLQIDKLQYLFSCREYGEVDGYFENEIDDVFLYRTDILIDEYSFYDNEVKEVSYVSLEKFKIMVETHSAMLMPYKTHYIFLLTALGRWKI
;
A
#
# COMPACT_ATOMS: atom_id res chain seq x y z
N MET A 1 6.08 -5.81 -11.41
CA MET A 1 6.35 -4.58 -10.64
C MET A 1 6.00 -4.88 -9.18
N MET A 2 6.59 -4.19 -8.23
CA MET A 2 6.26 -4.26 -6.80
C MET A 2 5.46 -3.02 -6.45
N ASP A 3 4.44 -3.21 -5.62
CA ASP A 3 3.66 -2.13 -5.06
C ASP A 3 3.78 -2.08 -3.52
N ILE A 4 2.99 -1.23 -2.87
CA ILE A 4 2.67 -1.31 -1.45
C ILE A 4 1.98 -2.64 -1.11
N SER A 5 1.66 -2.85 0.18
CA SER A 5 1.13 -4.14 0.64
C SER A 5 -0.12 -4.60 -0.11
N PHE A 6 -1.11 -3.72 -0.28
CA PHE A 6 -2.35 -3.92 -1.04
C PHE A 6 -3.07 -2.56 -1.17
N SER A 7 -4.05 -2.47 -2.07
CA SER A 7 -4.89 -1.27 -2.25
C SER A 7 -6.16 -1.62 -3.03
N GLY A 8 -7.30 -1.02 -2.67
CA GLY A 8 -8.53 -1.20 -3.43
C GLY A 8 -9.54 -0.07 -3.21
N HIS A 9 -10.66 -0.16 -3.93
CA HIS A 9 -11.65 0.92 -3.97
C HIS A 9 -12.71 0.76 -2.90
N ILE A 10 -13.08 1.90 -2.31
CA ILE A 10 -14.18 1.98 -1.35
C ILE A 10 -15.50 1.73 -2.09
N GLN A 11 -16.32 0.82 -1.57
CA GLN A 11 -17.66 0.55 -2.10
C GLN A 11 -18.70 1.58 -1.60
N THR A 12 -19.83 1.67 -2.30
CA THR A 12 -20.93 2.55 -1.87
C THR A 12 -21.45 2.11 -0.50
N GLY A 13 -21.36 3.01 0.49
CA GLY A 13 -21.79 2.75 1.86
C GLY A 13 -20.68 2.22 2.78
N GLU A 14 -19.47 2.04 2.25
CA GLU A 14 -18.28 1.60 2.98
C GLU A 14 -17.42 2.80 3.41
N THR A 15 -16.77 2.71 4.56
CA THR A 15 -15.70 3.64 4.98
C THR A 15 -14.34 3.18 4.44
N SER A 16 -13.35 4.08 4.32
CA SER A 16 -12.00 3.69 3.89
C SER A 16 -11.35 2.64 4.79
N LEU A 17 -11.67 2.66 6.09
CA LEU A 17 -11.22 1.67 7.05
C LEU A 17 -11.85 0.28 6.79
N GLU A 18 -13.15 0.23 6.51
CA GLU A 18 -13.84 -1.03 6.17
C GLU A 18 -13.31 -1.61 4.87
N ALA A 19 -13.10 -0.76 3.86
CA ALA A 19 -12.48 -1.15 2.58
C ALA A 19 -11.10 -1.77 2.81
N ALA A 20 -10.22 -1.10 3.57
CA ALA A 20 -8.89 -1.62 3.86
C ALA A 20 -8.91 -3.02 4.52
N ILE A 21 -9.89 -3.30 5.39
CA ILE A 21 -10.03 -4.63 6.02
C ILE A 21 -10.49 -5.68 5.02
N ARG A 22 -11.47 -5.33 4.18
CA ARG A 22 -12.00 -6.22 3.14
C ARG A 22 -10.92 -6.55 2.10
N GLU A 23 -10.28 -5.54 1.53
CA GLU A 23 -9.24 -5.72 0.49
C GLU A 23 -8.04 -6.49 1.05
N GLY A 24 -7.60 -6.20 2.28
CA GLY A 24 -6.55 -6.99 2.93
C GLY A 24 -6.92 -8.47 3.09
N LYS A 25 -8.20 -8.79 3.26
CA LYS A 25 -8.67 -10.18 3.30
C LYS A 25 -8.76 -10.81 1.91
N GLU A 26 -9.25 -10.08 0.92
CA GLU A 26 -9.46 -10.54 -0.46
C GLU A 26 -8.11 -10.80 -1.16
N GLU A 27 -7.21 -9.82 -1.15
CA GLU A 27 -5.93 -9.88 -1.86
C GLU A 27 -4.88 -10.71 -1.13
N LEU A 28 -4.80 -10.60 0.20
CA LEU A 28 -3.70 -11.14 1.01
C LEU A 28 -4.11 -12.24 1.99
N GLY A 29 -5.41 -12.47 2.19
CA GLY A 29 -5.92 -13.47 3.14
C GLY A 29 -5.82 -13.08 4.62
N ILE A 30 -5.36 -11.87 4.93
CA ILE A 30 -5.04 -11.45 6.30
C ILE A 30 -6.25 -10.83 7.00
N ASP A 31 -6.42 -11.15 8.28
CA ASP A 31 -7.46 -10.56 9.14
C ASP A 31 -6.88 -9.34 9.86
N LEU A 32 -7.09 -8.15 9.29
CA LEU A 32 -6.61 -6.90 9.87
C LEU A 32 -7.38 -6.53 11.15
N GLN A 33 -6.63 -6.15 12.18
CA GLN A 33 -7.19 -5.66 13.43
C GLN A 33 -7.38 -4.15 13.37
N ILE A 34 -8.63 -3.70 13.46
CA ILE A 34 -9.02 -2.28 13.38
C ILE A 34 -8.20 -1.39 14.32
N ASP A 35 -8.00 -1.83 15.56
CA ASP A 35 -7.30 -1.09 16.61
C ASP A 35 -5.79 -0.94 16.35
N LYS A 36 -5.24 -1.70 15.40
CA LYS A 36 -3.84 -1.61 14.96
C LYS A 36 -3.66 -0.84 13.64
N LEU A 37 -4.75 -0.53 12.93
CA LEU A 37 -4.68 0.30 11.72
C LEU A 37 -4.53 1.77 12.12
N GLN A 38 -3.39 2.34 11.76
CA GLN A 38 -3.10 3.74 11.99
C GLN A 38 -3.28 4.53 10.69
N TYR A 39 -4.26 5.43 10.64
CA TYR A 39 -4.33 6.40 9.56
C TYR A 39 -3.07 7.29 9.55
N LEU A 40 -2.45 7.45 8.37
CA LEU A 40 -1.28 8.31 8.20
C LEU A 40 -1.65 9.64 7.53
N PHE A 41 -2.26 9.58 6.35
CA PHE A 41 -2.58 10.75 5.53
C PHE A 41 -3.56 10.36 4.42
N SER A 42 -4.15 11.39 3.81
CA SER A 42 -4.82 11.26 2.51
C SER A 42 -4.00 12.00 1.45
N CYS A 43 -3.87 11.42 0.27
CA CYS A 43 -3.25 12.08 -0.87
C CYS A 43 -4.09 11.91 -2.12
N ARG A 44 -3.76 12.68 -3.16
CA ARG A 44 -4.36 12.51 -4.48
C ARG A 44 -3.29 12.03 -5.43
N GLU A 45 -3.58 10.94 -6.12
CA GLU A 45 -2.79 10.48 -7.26
C GLU A 45 -3.57 10.75 -8.54
N TYR A 46 -2.88 11.22 -9.56
CA TYR A 46 -3.49 11.45 -10.86
C TYR A 46 -2.47 11.21 -11.97
N GLY A 47 -2.85 10.49 -13.01
CA GLY A 47 -1.95 10.19 -14.11
C GLY A 47 -2.40 9.02 -14.96
N GLU A 48 -1.63 8.72 -15.99
CA GLU A 48 -1.82 7.52 -16.81
C GLU A 48 -0.87 6.42 -16.31
N VAL A 49 -1.43 5.27 -15.94
CA VAL A 49 -0.71 4.07 -15.49
C VAL A 49 -1.19 2.90 -16.32
N ASP A 50 -0.27 2.23 -17.01
CA ASP A 50 -0.55 1.05 -17.85
C ASP A 50 -1.74 1.22 -18.85
N GLY A 51 -1.94 2.44 -19.36
CA GLY A 51 -3.01 2.77 -20.30
C GLY A 51 -4.37 3.08 -19.66
N TYR A 52 -4.43 3.13 -18.33
CA TYR A 52 -5.59 3.58 -17.54
C TYR A 52 -5.32 4.96 -16.95
N PHE A 53 -6.38 5.73 -16.73
CA PHE A 53 -6.28 7.03 -16.09
C PHE A 53 -6.65 6.93 -14.62
N GLU A 54 -5.65 7.05 -13.76
CA GLU A 54 -5.81 7.17 -12.32
C GLU A 54 -6.16 8.61 -11.95
N ASN A 55 -7.13 8.76 -11.05
CA ASN A 55 -7.52 10.06 -10.50
C ASN A 55 -8.24 9.85 -9.17
N GLU A 56 -7.44 9.49 -8.17
CA GLU A 56 -7.90 8.88 -6.93
C GLU A 56 -7.57 9.77 -5.74
N ILE A 57 -8.40 9.68 -4.70
CA ILE A 57 -8.10 10.23 -3.38
C ILE A 57 -7.93 9.02 -2.47
N ASP A 58 -6.71 8.85 -1.97
CA ASP A 58 -6.32 7.66 -1.25
C ASP A 58 -6.18 7.97 0.23
N ASP A 59 -6.86 7.20 1.07
CA ASP A 59 -6.63 7.18 2.50
C ASP A 59 -5.59 6.09 2.82
N VAL A 60 -4.43 6.51 3.33
CA VAL A 60 -3.31 5.60 3.59
C VAL A 60 -3.24 5.22 5.06
N PHE A 61 -3.23 3.91 5.33
CA PHE A 61 -3.12 3.34 6.65
C PHE A 61 -1.80 2.58 6.82
N LEU A 62 -1.29 2.57 8.05
CA LEU A 62 -0.15 1.77 8.47
C LEU A 62 -0.62 0.66 9.41
N TYR A 63 -0.29 -0.57 9.07
CA TYR A 63 -0.50 -1.73 9.92
C TYR A 63 0.86 -2.31 10.35
N ARG A 64 1.10 -2.43 11.65
CA ARG A 64 2.33 -3.01 12.19
C ARG A 64 2.07 -4.42 12.69
N THR A 65 2.73 -5.40 12.08
CA THR A 65 2.53 -6.81 12.36
C THR A 65 3.74 -7.64 11.93
N ASP A 66 3.82 -8.87 12.45
CA ASP A 66 4.84 -9.86 12.14
C ASP A 66 4.20 -11.10 11.50
N ILE A 67 3.59 -10.93 10.31
CA ILE A 67 2.94 -12.03 9.57
C ILE A 67 4.00 -12.83 8.82
N LEU A 68 4.02 -14.14 8.96
CA LEU A 68 4.96 -14.98 8.20
C LEU A 68 4.53 -15.07 6.72
N ILE A 69 5.50 -15.21 5.81
CA ILE A 69 5.22 -15.24 4.35
C ILE A 69 4.27 -16.37 3.96
N ASP A 70 4.30 -17.50 4.67
CA ASP A 70 3.45 -18.67 4.44
C ASP A 70 2.03 -18.54 5.02
N GLU A 71 1.74 -17.47 5.75
CA GLU A 71 0.38 -17.15 6.24
C GLU A 71 -0.45 -16.36 5.21
N TYR A 72 0.18 -15.82 4.17
CA TYR A 72 -0.54 -15.12 3.11
C TYR A 72 -1.22 -16.09 2.15
N SER A 73 -2.40 -15.71 1.67
CA SER A 73 -3.15 -16.47 0.65
C SER A 73 -3.76 -15.53 -0.38
N PHE A 74 -3.49 -15.81 -1.65
CA PHE A 74 -3.92 -14.96 -2.77
C PHE A 74 -5.12 -15.59 -3.47
N TYR A 75 -6.34 -15.22 -3.08
CA TYR A 75 -7.56 -15.90 -3.50
C TYR A 75 -8.11 -15.42 -4.86
N ASP A 76 -8.00 -14.12 -5.14
CA ASP A 76 -8.50 -13.46 -6.35
C ASP A 76 -7.51 -13.52 -7.54
N ASN A 77 -6.25 -13.90 -7.28
CA ASN A 77 -5.12 -13.88 -8.22
C ASN A 77 -4.62 -12.48 -8.59
N GLU A 78 -4.96 -11.45 -7.83
CA GLU A 78 -4.43 -10.09 -8.01
C GLU A 78 -2.97 -10.00 -7.54
N VAL A 79 -2.66 -10.70 -6.43
CA VAL A 79 -1.30 -10.76 -5.87
C VAL A 79 -0.57 -12.03 -6.32
N LYS A 80 0.62 -11.85 -6.87
CA LYS A 80 1.48 -12.97 -7.30
C LYS A 80 2.39 -13.49 -6.19
N GLU A 81 2.98 -12.60 -5.41
CA GLU A 81 3.98 -12.90 -4.37
C GLU A 81 4.10 -11.70 -3.42
N VAL A 82 4.40 -11.97 -2.15
CA VAL A 82 4.75 -10.95 -1.16
C VAL A 82 6.21 -11.08 -0.74
N SER A 83 6.85 -9.94 -0.47
CA SER A 83 8.21 -9.91 0.07
C SER A 83 8.38 -8.76 1.05
N TYR A 84 9.14 -9.01 2.12
CA TYR A 84 9.50 -7.98 3.08
C TYR A 84 10.72 -7.19 2.60
N VAL A 85 10.60 -5.87 2.60
CA VAL A 85 11.68 -4.94 2.27
C VAL A 85 11.98 -4.08 3.49
N SER A 86 13.25 -4.00 3.91
CA SER A 86 13.62 -3.11 5.00
C SER A 86 13.35 -1.65 4.62
N LEU A 87 12.99 -0.83 5.60
CA LEU A 87 12.68 0.58 5.35
C LEU A 87 13.85 1.34 4.71
N GLU A 88 15.10 0.98 5.05
CA GLU A 88 16.30 1.54 4.42
C GLU A 88 16.43 1.13 2.95
N LYS A 89 16.22 -0.14 2.62
CA LYS A 89 16.25 -0.62 1.23
C LYS A 89 15.12 0.01 0.42
N PHE A 90 13.91 0.10 0.97
CA PHE A 90 12.79 0.76 0.33
C PHE A 90 13.10 2.24 0.05
N LYS A 91 13.64 2.96 1.04
CA LYS A 91 14.08 4.34 0.85
C LYS A 91 15.07 4.50 -0.31
N ILE A 92 16.08 3.63 -0.40
CA ILE A 92 17.04 3.64 -1.52
C ILE A 92 16.31 3.39 -2.84
N MET A 93 15.39 2.41 -2.92
CA MET A 93 14.62 2.12 -4.13
C MET A 93 13.82 3.33 -4.61
N VAL A 94 13.25 4.12 -3.68
CA VAL A 94 12.52 5.36 -3.98
C VAL A 94 13.48 6.45 -4.45
N GLU A 95 14.60 6.69 -3.75
CA GLU A 95 15.61 7.71 -4.11
C GLU A 95 16.27 7.44 -5.47
N THR A 96 16.46 6.17 -5.84
CA THR A 96 17.09 5.79 -7.11
C THR A 96 16.09 5.50 -8.23
N HIS A 97 14.80 5.76 -8.04
CA HIS A 97 13.75 5.49 -9.02
C HIS A 97 13.81 4.04 -9.56
N SER A 98 13.88 3.07 -8.65
CA SER A 98 13.99 1.66 -9.00
C SER A 98 12.85 1.21 -9.92
N ALA A 99 13.18 0.66 -11.09
CA ALA A 99 12.22 0.08 -12.04
C ALA A 99 11.45 -1.15 -11.49
N MET A 100 11.80 -1.62 -10.29
CA MET A 100 11.02 -2.64 -9.59
C MET A 100 9.76 -2.07 -8.95
N LEU A 101 9.71 -0.77 -8.60
CA LEU A 101 8.55 -0.16 -7.94
C LEU A 101 7.54 0.35 -8.96
N MET A 102 6.26 0.34 -8.60
CA MET A 102 5.25 1.11 -9.31
C MET A 102 5.69 2.59 -9.35
N PRO A 103 5.37 3.33 -10.43
CA PRO A 103 5.87 4.69 -10.63
C PRO A 103 5.17 5.74 -9.74
N TYR A 104 4.59 5.36 -8.60
CA TYR A 104 4.00 6.29 -7.65
C TYR A 104 5.08 7.12 -6.98
N LYS A 105 4.92 8.45 -7.02
CA LYS A 105 5.86 9.37 -6.35
C LYS A 105 5.30 9.86 -5.02
N THR A 106 3.99 10.13 -4.99
CA THR A 106 3.33 10.79 -3.86
C THR A 106 3.30 9.88 -2.64
N HIS A 107 2.77 8.66 -2.77
CA HIS A 107 2.62 7.72 -1.65
C HIS A 107 3.94 7.39 -0.97
N TYR A 108 4.98 7.10 -1.75
CA TYR A 108 6.27 6.68 -1.21
C TYR A 108 6.96 7.81 -0.44
N ILE A 109 6.97 9.03 -0.98
CA ILE A 109 7.55 10.19 -0.29
C ILE A 109 6.74 10.52 0.96
N PHE A 110 5.41 10.48 0.89
CA PHE A 110 4.56 10.80 2.03
C PHE A 110 4.68 9.75 3.14
N LEU A 111 4.73 8.47 2.81
CA LEU A 111 5.00 7.39 3.76
C LEU A 111 6.35 7.59 4.44
N LEU A 112 7.42 7.80 3.68
CA LEU A 112 8.77 8.04 4.24
C LEU A 112 8.80 9.31 5.10
N THR A 113 8.05 10.36 4.73
CA THR A 113 7.92 11.59 5.51
C THR A 113 7.17 11.34 6.82
N ALA A 114 6.02 10.65 6.78
CA ALA A 114 5.21 10.30 7.95
C ALA A 114 5.98 9.43 8.95
N LEU A 115 6.92 8.61 8.45
CA LEU A 115 7.82 7.79 9.27
C LEU A 115 9.10 8.52 9.71
N GLY A 116 9.27 9.81 9.39
CA GLY A 116 10.44 10.61 9.74
C GLY A 116 11.73 10.19 9.02
N ARG A 117 11.61 9.57 7.84
CA ARG A 117 12.71 9.02 7.02
C ARG A 117 13.01 9.81 5.75
N TRP A 118 12.21 10.82 5.44
CA TRP A 118 12.42 11.76 4.35
C TRP A 118 12.72 13.16 4.90
N LYS A 119 13.76 13.82 4.36
CA LYS A 119 14.07 15.22 4.67
C LYS A 119 13.84 16.04 3.40
N ILE A 120 13.05 17.10 3.53
CA ILE A 120 12.74 18.07 2.48
C ILE A 120 13.99 18.89 2.14
#